data_AF-A0A3A9A2C1-F1
#
_entry.id   AF-A0A3A9A2C1-F1
#
_cell.length_a   1.000
_cell.length_b   1.000
_cell.length_c   1.000
_cell.angle_alpha   90.00
_cell.angle_beta   90.00
_cell.angle_gamma   90.00
#
_symmetry.space_group_name_H-M   'P 1'
#
loop_
_entity.id
_entity.type
_entity.pdbx_description
1 polymer ?
#
loop_
_entity_poly.entity_id
_entity_poly.type
_entity_poly.pdbx_seq_one_letter_code
_entity_poly.pdbx_strand_id
1 'polypeptide(L)' 'MSTLREPGFFPFYPLHWHEEMEIIYICSGQGVITIQSYPYIVKTDDIVIIKFIAGDNSIRTARFFLR' A
#
# COMPACT_ATOMS: atom_id res chain seq x y z
N MET A 1 -6.99 4.63 11.39
CA MET A 1 -6.22 5.62 10.60
C MET A 1 -4.87 5.78 11.26
N SER A 2 -3.90 4.94 10.90
CA SER A 2 -2.52 5.04 11.38
C SER A 2 -1.75 5.95 10.43
N THR A 3 -1.36 7.13 10.89
CA THR A 3 -0.44 7.99 10.15
C THR A 3 0.98 7.52 10.46
N LEU A 4 1.60 6.79 9.53
CA LEU A 4 2.97 6.29 9.71
C LEU A 4 3.97 7.34 9.20
N ARG A 5 4.60 8.08 10.13
CA ARG A 5 5.86 8.80 9.88
C ARG A 5 6.96 8.03 10.62
N GLU A 6 7.46 6.95 10.03
CA GLU A 6 8.59 6.22 10.59
C GLU A 6 9.91 6.97 10.34
N PRO A 7 10.74 7.20 11.38
CA PRO A 7 12.08 7.75 11.25
C PRO A 7 13.01 6.63 10.79
N GLY A 8 12.91 6.29 9.52
CA GLY A 8 13.67 5.21 8.91
C GLY A 8 13.11 5.02 7.52
N PHE A 9 13.83 5.50 6.51
CA PHE A 9 13.41 5.44 5.13
C PHE A 9 13.41 3.98 4.68
N PHE A 10 12.34 3.25 4.94
CA PHE A 10 12.07 1.98 4.29
C PHE A 10 11.45 2.29 2.94
N PRO A 11 12.16 2.04 1.80
CA PRO A 11 11.59 2.31 0.48
C PRO A 11 10.46 1.33 0.12
N PHE A 12 10.19 0.35 1.00
CA PHE A 12 9.14 -0.65 0.83
C PHE A 12 8.49 -0.99 2.17
N TYR A 13 7.18 -1.16 2.14
CA TYR A 13 6.40 -1.84 3.16
C TYR A 13 6.51 -3.35 2.95
N PRO A 14 6.88 -4.11 3.99
CA PRO A 14 7.07 -5.55 3.87
C PRO A 14 5.77 -6.26 3.50
N LEU A 15 5.95 -7.47 2.96
CA LEU A 15 4.87 -8.37 2.60
C LEU A 15 4.01 -8.69 3.84
N HIS A 16 2.72 -8.39 3.79
CA HIS A 16 1.80 -8.69 4.89
C HIS A 16 0.38 -9.01 4.38
N TRP A 17 -0.43 -9.57 5.27
CA TRP A 17 -1.84 -9.92 5.07
C TRP A 17 -2.61 -9.55 6.34
N HIS A 18 -3.83 -9.07 6.15
CA HIS A 18 -4.79 -8.84 7.23
C HIS A 18 -6.21 -8.84 6.65
N GLU A 19 -7.23 -9.11 7.48
CA GLU A 19 -8.63 -9.24 7.05
C GLU A 19 -9.39 -7.90 7.06
N GLU A 20 -8.76 -6.85 7.57
CA GLU A 20 -9.35 -5.51 7.57
C GLU A 20 -9.26 -4.82 6.20
N MET A 21 -10.19 -3.89 5.97
CA MET A 21 -10.10 -2.96 4.85
C MET A 21 -8.92 -2.02 5.04
N GLU A 22 -8.17 -1.79 3.97
CA GLU A 22 -7.05 -0.85 3.96
C GLU A 22 -7.37 0.32 3.01
N ILE A 23 -7.10 1.54 3.48
CA ILE A 23 -7.26 2.77 2.69
C ILE A 23 -5.91 3.48 2.68
N ILE A 24 -5.36 3.70 1.49
CA ILE A 24 -4.07 4.34 1.28
C ILE A 24 -4.31 5.61 0.47
N TYR A 25 -3.88 6.75 0.99
CA TYR A 25 -3.88 8.03 0.28
C TYR A 25 -2.44 8.46 -0.02
N ILE A 26 -2.16 8.80 -1.27
CA ILE A 26 -0.83 9.21 -1.70
C ILE A 26 -0.69 10.71 -1.58
N CYS A 27 -0.07 11.17 -0.49
CA CYS A 27 0.12 12.60 -0.23
C CYS A 27 1.07 13.28 -1.24
N SER A 28 2.08 12.56 -1.74
CA SER A 28 3.07 13.11 -2.68
C SER A 28 3.92 12.01 -3.32
N GLY A 29 4.30 12.19 -4.58
CA GLY A 29 5.26 11.33 -5.29
C GLY A 29 4.58 10.22 -6.09
N GLN A 30 5.32 9.14 -6.36
CA GLN A 30 4.84 7.98 -7.11
C GLN A 30 5.29 6.68 -6.43
N GLY A 31 4.44 5.66 -6.47
CA GLY A 31 4.72 4.34 -5.92
C GLY A 31 4.15 3.22 -6.77
N VAL A 32 4.48 2.00 -6.35
CA VAL A 32 3.87 0.78 -6.86
C VAL A 32 3.32 -0.01 -5.67
N ILE A 33 2.02 -0.27 -5.68
CA ILE A 33 1.37 -1.18 -4.73
C ILE A 33 1.17 -2.52 -5.43
N THR A 34 1.59 -3.61 -4.81
CA THR A 34 1.44 -4.95 -5.36
C THR A 34 0.46 -5.75 -4.52
N ILE A 35 -0.61 -6.24 -5.15
CA ILE A 35 -1.66 -7.06 -4.52
C ILE A 35 -1.73 -8.37 -5.28
N GLN A 36 -1.56 -9.51 -4.61
CA GLN A 36 -1.60 -10.83 -5.26
C GLN A 36 -0.67 -10.93 -6.49
N SER A 37 0.53 -10.35 -6.39
CA SER A 37 1.53 -10.24 -7.48
C SER A 37 1.15 -9.31 -8.65
N TYR A 38 0.01 -8.62 -8.60
CA TYR A 38 -0.36 -7.60 -9.60
C TYR A 38 0.08 -6.21 -9.15
N PRO A 39 0.95 -5.52 -9.92
CA PRO A 39 1.40 -4.18 -9.58
C PRO A 39 0.43 -3.10 -10.06
N TYR A 40 0.21 -2.10 -9.22
CA TYR A 40 -0.58 -0.90 -9.49
C TYR A 40 0.29 0.34 -9.29
N ILE A 41 0.42 1.16 -10.33
CA ILE A 41 1.12 2.45 -10.23
C ILE A 41 0.18 3.45 -9.58
N VAL A 42 0.67 4.14 -8.55
CA VAL A 42 -0.07 5.16 -7.81
C VAL A 42 0.73 6.45 -7.76
N LYS A 43 0.04 7.59 -7.81
CA LYS A 43 0.62 8.94 -7.81
C LYS A 43 -0.08 9.83 -6.79
N THR A 44 0.47 11.02 -6.54
CA THR A 44 -0.14 12.05 -5.71
C THR A 44 -1.64 12.19 -5.99
N ASP A 45 -2.41 12.28 -4.91
CA ASP A 45 -3.87 12.40 -4.87
C ASP A 45 -4.68 11.13 -5.22
N ASP A 46 -4.01 10.01 -5.53
CA ASP A 46 -4.71 8.73 -5.64
C ASP A 46 -5.17 8.23 -4.26
N ILE A 47 -6.40 7.67 -4.22
CA ILE A 47 -6.93 6.91 -3.10
C ILE A 47 -7.03 5.45 -3.53
N VAL A 48 -6.31 4.58 -2.84
CA VAL A 48 -6.39 3.13 -3.03
C VAL A 48 -7.21 2.52 -1.92
N ILE A 49 -8.19 1.71 -2.32
CA ILE A 49 -9.07 0.97 -1.43
C ILE A 49 -8.79 -0.51 -1.65
N ILE A 50 -8.25 -1.18 -0.63
CA ILE A 50 -8.05 -2.62 -0.65
C ILE A 50 -9.13 -3.25 0.21
N LYS A 51 -10.07 -3.90 -0.46
CA LYS A 51 -11.23 -4.52 0.18
C LYS A 51 -10.90 -5.97 0.55
N PHE A 52 -11.28 -6.36 1.76
CA PHE A 52 -11.38 -7.77 2.11
C PHE A 52 -12.58 -8.43 1.42
N ILE A 53 -12.33 -9.53 0.74
CA ILE A 53 -13.38 -10.43 0.24
C ILE A 53 -13.34 -11.68 1.13
N ALA A 54 -14.48 -12.18 1.59
CA ALA A 54 -14.51 -13.37 2.43
C ALA A 54 -13.79 -14.54 1.72
N GLY A 55 -12.73 -15.07 2.34
CA GLY A 55 -11.85 -16.09 1.77
C GLY A 55 -10.58 -15.55 1.09
N ASP A 56 -10.34 -14.23 1.14
CA ASP A 56 -9.16 -13.60 0.55
C ASP A 56 -8.00 -13.53 1.56
N ASN A 57 -6.99 -14.39 1.36
CA ASN A 57 -5.67 -14.25 1.95
C ASN A 57 -4.81 -13.32 1.08
N SER A 58 -5.29 -12.10 0.78
CA SER A 58 -4.55 -11.19 -0.11
C SER A 58 -3.24 -10.78 0.52
N ILE A 59 -2.15 -11.26 -0.09
CA ILE A 59 -0.80 -10.86 0.25
C ILE A 59 -0.51 -9.53 -0.45
N ARG A 60 -0.03 -8.55 0.33
CA ARG A 60 0.16 -7.16 -0.09
C ARG A 60 1.56 -6.67 0.25
N THR A 61 2.08 -5.80 -0.61
CA THR A 61 3.30 -5.02 -0.35
C THR A 61 3.18 -3.69 -1.09
N ALA A 62 3.78 -2.63 -0.58
CA ALA A 62 3.85 -1.35 -1.25
C ALA A 62 5.32 -0.90 -1.34
N ARG A 63 5.76 -0.46 -2.51
CA ARG A 63 7.07 0.15 -2.71
C ARG A 63 6.86 1.58 -3.18
N PHE A 64 7.34 2.55 -2.42
CA PHE A 64 7.22 3.96 -2.78
C PHE A 64 8.55 4.47 -3.32
N PHE A 65 8.52 5.06 -4.51
CA PHE A 65 9.69 5.68 -5.12
C PHE A 65 9.67 7.15 -4.73
N LEU A 66 10.20 7.44 -3.54
CA LEU A 66 10.49 8.80 -3.13
C LEU A 66 11.63 9.31 -4.04
N ARG A 67 11.31 10.26 -4.92
CA ARG A 67 12.31 11.10 -5.59
C ARG A 67 12.55 12.34 -4.75
#